data_AF-R8WYJ0-F1
#
_entry.id   AF-R8WYJ0-F1
#
_cell.length_a   1.000
_cell.length_b   1.000
_cell.length_c   1.000
_cell.angle_alpha   90.00
_cell.angle_beta   90.00
_cell.angle_gamma   90.00
#
_symmetry.space_group_name_H-M   'P 1'
#
loop_
_entity.id
_entity.type
_entity.pdbx_description
1 polymer ?
#
loop_
_entity_poly.entity_id
_entity_poly.type
_entity_poly.pdbx_seq_one_letter_code
_entity_poly.pdbx_strand_id
1 'polypeptide(L)'
;MSPDIITIALSLAIFFISFFHYARSNMLPLNSPIGMNEYFSGIFFLRRKSFSLFMGRIALLVGFPLSYSLKFISGGQGVAYFPLIVITWFLALYFYKYAGHFKGAVDGRKGFFSILLAGKTNGFAGALLWFLRILYIASVMYVLLFR
;
A
#
# COMPACT_ATOMS: atom_id res chain seq x y z
N MET A 1 -2.94 20.12 -18.32
CA MET A 1 -2.88 18.91 -17.48
C MET A 1 -3.76 19.16 -16.28
N SER A 2 -4.71 18.28 -15.97
CA SER A 2 -5.70 18.56 -14.93
C SER A 2 -5.08 18.47 -13.52
N PRO A 3 -5.52 19.31 -12.56
CA PRO A 3 -4.92 19.38 -11.23
C PRO A 3 -4.87 18.03 -10.49
N ASP A 4 -5.89 17.18 -10.67
CA ASP A 4 -5.95 15.83 -10.11
C ASP A 4 -4.81 14.92 -10.61
N ILE A 5 -4.52 14.96 -11.92
CA ILE A 5 -3.43 14.18 -12.51
C ILE A 5 -2.08 14.67 -11.98
N ILE A 6 -1.92 15.99 -11.83
CA ILE A 6 -0.70 16.59 -11.27
C ILE A 6 -0.51 16.14 -9.82
N THR A 7 -1.57 16.17 -8.99
CA THR A 7 -1.52 15.71 -7.60
C THR A 7 -1.13 14.22 -7.51
N ILE A 8 -1.73 13.36 -8.34
CA ILE A 8 -1.38 11.93 -8.37
C ILE A 8 0.08 11.72 -8.78
N ALA A 9 0.52 12.39 -9.86
CA ALA A 9 1.88 12.27 -10.36
C ALA A 9 2.91 12.71 -9.31
N LEU A 10 2.67 13.83 -8.63
CA LEU A 10 3.53 14.33 -7.56
C LEU A 10 3.55 13.38 -6.36
N SER A 11 2.40 12.87 -5.93
CA SER A 11 2.33 11.91 -4.82
C SER A 11 3.05 10.61 -5.10
N LEU A 12 2.91 10.08 -6.32
CA LEU A 12 3.67 8.92 -6.76
C LEU A 12 5.16 9.23 -6.82
N ALA A 13 5.57 10.36 -7.39
CA ALA A 13 6.98 10.75 -7.48
C ALA A 13 7.63 10.90 -6.09
N ILE A 14 6.97 11.58 -5.15
CA ILE A 14 7.46 11.73 -3.77
C ILE A 14 7.59 10.36 -3.11
N PHE A 15 6.61 9.48 -3.29
CA PHE A 15 6.69 8.12 -2.76
C PHE A 15 7.85 7.32 -3.39
N PHE A 16 8.01 7.35 -4.70
CA PHE A 16 9.07 6.64 -5.41
C PHE A 16 10.45 7.13 -5.00
N ILE A 17 10.67 8.44 -4.90
CA ILE A 17 11.95 9.01 -4.47
C ILE A 17 12.24 8.60 -3.01
N SER A 18 11.23 8.67 -2.14
CA SER A 18 11.35 8.22 -0.75
C SER A 18 11.70 6.74 -0.65
N PHE A 19 11.02 5.90 -1.43
CA PHE A 19 11.30 4.46 -1.48
C PHE A 19 12.69 4.16 -2.07
N PHE A 20 13.08 4.88 -3.13
CA PHE A 20 14.39 4.74 -3.74
C PHE A 20 15.52 5.07 -2.76
N HIS A 21 15.35 6.15 -2.00
CA HIS A 21 16.30 6.53 -0.95
C HIS A 21 16.39 5.43 0.12
N TYR A 22 15.25 4.93 0.62
CA TYR A 22 15.21 3.80 1.54
C TYR A 22 15.90 2.55 0.98
N ALA A 23 15.62 2.19 -0.27
CA ALA A 23 16.21 1.01 -0.91
C ALA A 23 17.73 1.13 -1.02
N ARG A 24 18.23 2.31 -1.43
CA ARG A 24 19.66 2.59 -1.53
C ARG A 24 20.35 2.51 -0.17
N SER A 25 19.77 3.10 0.88
CA SER A 25 20.33 3.07 2.23
C SER A 25 20.39 1.65 2.82
N ASN A 26 19.54 0.74 2.36
CA ASN A 26 19.47 -0.65 2.84
C ASN A 26 20.04 -1.67 1.83
N MET A 27 20.71 -1.21 0.76
CA MET A 27 21.26 -2.07 -0.30
C MET A 27 20.24 -3.07 -0.89
N LEU A 28 18.99 -2.63 -1.06
CA LEU A 28 17.91 -3.46 -1.56
C LEU A 28 17.88 -3.49 -3.10
N PRO A 29 17.86 -4.67 -3.74
CA PRO A 29 17.74 -4.77 -5.19
C PRO A 29 16.29 -4.46 -5.62
N LEU A 30 16.08 -3.36 -6.35
CA LEU A 30 14.76 -2.87 -6.77
C LEU A 30 14.03 -3.84 -7.71
N ASN A 31 14.75 -4.56 -8.57
CA ASN A 31 14.19 -5.49 -9.54
C ASN A 31 14.06 -6.93 -9.01
N SER A 32 14.13 -7.10 -7.69
CA SER A 32 14.03 -8.42 -7.06
C SER A 32 12.66 -8.63 -6.41
N PRO A 33 12.24 -9.90 -6.21
CA PRO A 33 11.07 -10.21 -5.38
C PRO A 33 11.15 -9.58 -3.99
N ILE A 34 12.36 -9.43 -3.44
CA ILE A 34 12.61 -8.78 -2.15
C ILE A 34 12.30 -7.29 -2.25
N GLY A 35 12.78 -6.59 -3.28
CA GLY A 35 12.50 -5.18 -3.53
C GLY A 35 11.02 -4.89 -3.71
N MET A 36 10.30 -5.74 -4.46
CA MET A 36 8.85 -5.62 -4.62
C MET A 36 8.12 -5.83 -3.29
N ASN A 37 8.55 -6.81 -2.50
CA ASN A 37 7.97 -7.06 -1.19
C ASN A 37 8.21 -5.87 -0.23
N GLU A 38 9.39 -5.25 -0.28
CA GLU A 38 9.73 -4.04 0.46
C GLU A 38 8.90 -2.84 0.02
N TYR A 39 8.65 -2.70 -1.29
CA TYR A 39 7.81 -1.63 -1.84
C TYR A 39 6.41 -1.66 -1.24
N PHE A 40 5.73 -2.81 -1.29
CA PHE A 40 4.39 -2.97 -0.71
C PHE A 40 4.42 -2.90 0.82
N SER A 41 5.47 -3.41 1.47
CA SER A 41 5.64 -3.24 2.92
C SER A 41 5.82 -1.76 3.31
N GLY A 42 6.44 -0.99 2.41
CA GLY A 42 6.57 0.46 2.45
C GLY A 42 5.20 1.13 2.38
N ILE A 43 4.35 0.78 1.42
CA ILE A 43 3.00 1.34 1.29
C ILE A 43 2.12 1.01 2.50
N PHE A 44 2.12 -0.25 2.95
CA PHE A 44 1.18 -0.76 3.98
C PHE A 44 1.73 -0.72 5.40
N PHE A 45 2.68 0.17 5.70
CA PHE A 45 3.13 0.42 7.08
C PHE A 45 3.73 -0.79 7.83
N LEU A 46 4.16 -1.83 7.12
CA LEU A 46 4.69 -3.06 7.72
C LEU A 46 6.16 -2.95 8.15
N ARG A 47 6.93 -2.03 7.54
CA ARG A 47 8.29 -1.71 7.97
C ARG A 47 8.30 -0.60 9.02
N ARG A 48 9.05 -0.82 10.11
CA ARG A 48 9.23 0.14 11.21
C ARG A 48 10.27 1.22 10.89
N LYS A 49 9.90 2.46 11.26
CA LYS A 49 10.74 3.66 11.52
C LYS A 49 11.81 4.05 10.48
N SER A 50 11.47 4.08 9.19
CA SER A 50 12.21 4.94 8.24
C SER A 50 11.44 6.24 8.02
N PHE A 51 12.06 7.37 8.38
CA PHE A 51 11.48 8.70 8.19
C PHE A 51 11.21 8.99 6.71
N SER A 52 12.07 8.49 5.80
CA SER A 52 11.88 8.62 4.36
C SER A 52 10.59 7.92 3.90
N LEU A 53 10.37 6.66 4.29
CA LEU A 53 9.13 5.96 3.96
C LEU A 53 7.89 6.62 4.58
N PHE A 54 8.02 7.24 5.75
CA PHE A 54 6.90 7.96 6.39
C PHE A 54 6.43 9.15 5.54
N MET A 55 7.34 9.97 5.02
CA MET A 55 6.99 11.11 4.16
C MET A 55 6.35 10.64 2.84
N GLY A 56 6.89 9.59 2.24
CA GLY A 56 6.27 8.96 1.06
C GLY A 56 4.85 8.48 1.33
N ARG A 57 4.59 7.87 2.49
CA ARG A 57 3.24 7.40 2.87
C ARG A 57 2.26 8.56 3.05
N ILE A 58 2.68 9.67 3.66
CA ILE A 58 1.84 10.88 3.77
C ILE A 58 1.46 11.38 2.37
N ALA A 59 2.42 11.43 1.44
CA ALA A 59 2.15 11.86 0.07
C ALA A 59 1.10 10.98 -0.63
N LEU A 60 1.14 9.65 -0.43
CA LEU A 60 0.11 8.74 -0.95
C LEU A 60 -1.23 8.90 -0.22
N LEU A 61 -1.21 8.90 1.12
CA LEU A 61 -2.42 8.95 1.93
C LEU A 61 -3.18 10.26 1.75
N VAL A 62 -2.50 11.39 1.60
CA VAL A 62 -3.15 12.71 1.41
C VAL A 62 -3.40 13.00 -0.06
N GLY A 63 -2.47 12.64 -0.94
CA GLY A 63 -2.54 13.00 -2.35
C GLY A 63 -3.63 12.31 -3.14
N PHE A 64 -3.90 11.02 -2.89
CA PHE A 64 -4.98 10.30 -3.57
C PHE A 64 -6.38 10.81 -3.23
N PRO A 65 -6.73 11.08 -1.96
CA PRO A 65 -7.99 11.76 -1.63
C PRO A 65 -8.03 13.19 -2.13
N LEU A 66 -6.91 13.93 -2.08
CA LEU A 66 -6.86 15.30 -2.58
C LEU A 66 -7.13 15.35 -4.08
N SER A 67 -6.56 14.45 -4.87
CA SER A 67 -6.83 14.36 -6.30
C SER A 67 -8.29 14.01 -6.59
N TYR A 68 -8.88 13.12 -5.79
CA TYR A 68 -10.32 12.84 -5.83
C TYR A 68 -11.16 14.09 -5.54
N SER A 69 -10.86 14.81 -4.45
CA SER A 69 -11.60 16.02 -4.07
C SER A 69 -11.51 17.10 -5.16
N LEU A 70 -10.33 17.28 -5.77
CA LEU A 70 -10.14 18.21 -6.88
C LEU A 70 -10.95 17.80 -8.12
N LYS A 71 -11.01 16.50 -8.44
CA LYS A 71 -11.80 15.98 -9.56
C LYS A 71 -13.31 16.12 -9.31
N PHE A 72 -13.73 15.90 -8.08
CA PHE A 72 -15.13 16.04 -7.67
C PHE A 72 -15.58 17.51 -7.72
N ILE A 73 -14.77 18.43 -7.20
CA ILE A 73 -15.08 19.87 -7.21
C ILE A 73 -15.08 20.44 -8.65
N SER A 74 -14.13 20.01 -9.50
CA SER A 74 -13.98 20.58 -10.85
C SER A 74 -15.00 20.06 -11.87
N GLY A 75 -15.56 18.86 -11.68
CA GLY A 75 -16.43 18.25 -12.69
C GLY A 75 -17.54 17.34 -12.19
N GLY A 76 -17.77 17.24 -10.87
CA GLY A 76 -18.76 16.31 -10.29
C GLY A 76 -18.45 14.83 -10.54
N GLN A 77 -17.22 14.53 -10.99
CA GLN A 77 -16.78 13.20 -11.40
C GLN A 77 -15.85 12.61 -10.35
N GLY A 78 -15.73 11.28 -10.37
CA GLY A 78 -14.73 10.57 -9.58
C GLY A 78 -15.28 9.83 -8.37
N VAL A 79 -16.56 9.95 -8.03
CA VAL A 79 -17.25 9.19 -6.94
C VAL A 79 -16.94 7.68 -7.00
N ALA A 80 -16.80 7.13 -8.20
CA ALA A 80 -16.42 5.74 -8.43
C ALA A 80 -15.05 5.34 -7.84
N TYR A 81 -14.13 6.29 -7.61
CA TYR A 81 -12.81 6.04 -7.02
C TYR A 81 -12.81 6.12 -5.49
N PHE A 82 -13.84 6.70 -4.87
CA PHE A 82 -13.92 6.84 -3.42
C PHE A 82 -13.88 5.48 -2.69
N PRO A 83 -14.62 4.43 -3.12
CA PRO A 83 -14.51 3.11 -2.51
C PRO A 83 -13.08 2.56 -2.56
N LEU A 84 -12.36 2.77 -3.65
CA LEU A 84 -10.98 2.29 -3.80
C LEU A 84 -10.03 2.99 -2.80
N ILE A 85 -10.19 4.29 -2.60
CA ILE A 85 -9.41 5.07 -1.61
C ILE A 85 -9.69 4.55 -0.20
N VAL A 86 -10.97 4.38 0.15
CA VAL A 86 -11.38 3.88 1.47
C VAL A 86 -10.85 2.48 1.73
N ILE A 87 -10.94 1.57 0.75
CA ILE A 87 -10.42 0.19 0.88
C ILE A 87 -8.90 0.21 1.06
N THR A 88 -8.18 1.03 0.30
CA THR A 88 -6.71 1.13 0.38
C THR A 88 -6.27 1.66 1.74
N TRP A 89 -6.95 2.68 2.26
CA TRP A 89 -6.74 3.20 3.60
C TRP A 89 -7.04 2.18 4.69
N PHE A 90 -8.15 1.46 4.57
CA PHE A 90 -8.51 0.41 5.51
C PHE A 90 -7.44 -0.69 5.55
N LEU A 91 -6.91 -1.09 4.39
CA LEU A 91 -5.77 -2.01 4.29
C LEU A 91 -4.53 -1.46 5.01
N ALA A 92 -4.16 -0.20 4.72
CA ALA A 92 -2.99 0.43 5.32
C ALA A 92 -3.11 0.54 6.85
N LEU A 93 -4.29 0.93 7.35
CA LEU A 93 -4.58 1.01 8.78
C LEU A 93 -4.62 -0.37 9.45
N TYR A 94 -5.16 -1.39 8.78
CA TYR A 94 -5.12 -2.76 9.26
C TYR A 94 -3.68 -3.22 9.48
N PHE A 95 -2.83 -3.12 8.45
CA PHE A 95 -1.45 -3.55 8.56
C PHE A 95 -0.65 -2.69 9.55
N TYR A 96 -0.93 -1.40 9.64
CA TYR A 96 -0.34 -0.53 10.67
C TYR A 96 -0.71 -0.99 12.09
N LYS A 97 -2.01 -1.21 12.36
CA LYS A 97 -2.53 -1.62 13.68
C LYS A 97 -2.01 -2.99 14.11
N TYR A 98 -1.98 -3.95 13.18
CA TYR A 98 -1.59 -5.33 13.49
C TYR A 98 -0.13 -5.64 13.18
N ALA A 99 0.69 -4.68 12.75
CA ALA A 99 2.12 -4.86 12.49
C ALA A 99 2.85 -5.60 13.63
N GLY A 100 2.55 -5.26 14.88
CA GLY A 100 3.14 -5.88 16.08
C GLY A 100 2.69 -7.32 16.36
N HIS A 101 1.62 -7.80 15.71
CA HIS A 101 1.14 -9.18 15.83
C HIS A 101 1.84 -10.11 14.83
N PHE A 102 2.49 -9.55 13.79
CA PHE A 102 3.24 -10.28 12.78
C PHE A 102 4.73 -10.45 13.14
N LYS A 103 5.08 -10.50 14.43
CA LYS A 103 6.47 -10.43 14.96
C LYS A 103 7.48 -11.36 14.27
N GLY A 104 7.09 -12.52 13.74
CA GLY A 104 7.99 -13.42 13.00
C GLY A 104 8.11 -13.19 11.48
N ALA A 105 7.33 -12.26 10.91
CA ALA A 105 7.42 -11.88 9.50
C ALA A 105 8.17 -10.54 9.31
N VAL A 106 8.00 -9.61 10.27
CA VAL A 106 8.62 -8.28 10.23
C VAL A 106 10.14 -8.35 10.38
N ASP A 107 10.66 -9.36 11.10
CA ASP A 107 12.09 -9.56 11.29
C ASP A 107 12.72 -10.29 10.10
N GLY A 108 13.30 -9.49 9.21
CA GLY A 108 14.45 -9.89 8.40
C GLY A 108 14.21 -10.31 6.95
N ARG A 109 13.16 -11.06 6.58
CA ARG A 109 13.03 -11.58 5.19
C ARG A 109 11.60 -11.70 4.62
N LYS A 110 10.57 -11.47 5.43
CA LYS A 110 9.18 -11.75 5.05
C LYS A 110 8.35 -10.46 4.97
N GLY A 111 8.39 -9.77 3.84
CA GLY A 111 7.57 -8.57 3.60
C GLY A 111 6.07 -8.86 3.40
N PHE A 112 5.32 -7.84 2.98
CA PHE A 112 3.88 -7.80 2.70
C PHE A 112 3.31 -9.12 2.15
N PHE A 113 3.83 -9.66 1.05
CA PHE A 113 3.26 -10.87 0.43
C PHE A 113 3.40 -12.11 1.31
N SER A 114 4.48 -12.19 2.10
CA SER A 114 4.64 -13.30 3.04
C SER A 114 3.61 -13.21 4.18
N ILE A 115 3.29 -12.00 4.63
CA ILE A 115 2.24 -11.78 5.63
C ILE A 115 0.86 -12.05 5.02
N LEU A 116 0.60 -11.54 3.82
CA LEU A 116 -0.65 -11.75 3.11
C LEU A 116 -0.92 -13.23 2.87
N LEU A 117 0.07 -14.01 2.40
CA LEU A 117 -0.13 -15.41 2.01
C LEU A 117 0.06 -16.40 3.17
N ALA A 118 1.02 -16.16 4.05
CA ALA A 118 1.44 -17.13 5.09
C ALA A 118 1.40 -16.57 6.52
N GLY A 119 0.99 -15.31 6.71
CA GLY A 119 0.84 -14.70 8.04
C GLY A 119 -0.21 -15.44 8.87
N LYS A 120 0.08 -15.61 10.17
CA LYS A 120 -0.86 -16.18 11.14
C LYS A 120 -1.19 -15.12 12.19
N THR A 121 -2.47 -14.87 12.36
CA THR A 121 -3.05 -14.01 13.41
C THR A 121 -4.33 -14.66 13.92
N ASN A 122 -4.67 -14.41 15.18
CA ASN A 122 -5.86 -14.99 15.83
C ASN A 122 -6.96 -13.92 15.99
N GLY A 123 -8.20 -14.37 16.18
CA GLY A 123 -9.36 -13.49 16.40
C GLY A 123 -9.75 -12.65 15.19
N PHE A 124 -10.28 -11.45 15.44
CA PHE A 124 -10.76 -10.54 14.39
C PHE A 124 -9.69 -10.18 13.35
N ALA A 125 -8.43 -10.06 13.77
CA ALA A 125 -7.31 -9.84 12.86
C ALA A 125 -7.11 -11.02 11.89
N GLY A 126 -7.29 -12.26 12.37
CA GLY A 126 -7.23 -13.46 11.54
C GLY A 126 -8.35 -13.50 10.50
N ALA A 127 -9.58 -13.19 10.92
CA ALA A 127 -10.73 -13.12 10.01
C ALA A 127 -10.52 -12.05 8.91
N LEU A 128 -10.02 -10.87 9.29
CA LEU A 128 -9.76 -9.80 8.33
C LEU A 128 -8.61 -10.13 7.37
N LEU A 129 -7.56 -10.81 7.84
CA LEU A 129 -6.49 -11.31 6.98
C LEU A 129 -7.01 -12.32 5.94
N TRP A 130 -7.90 -13.22 6.35
CA TRP A 130 -8.56 -14.15 5.44
C TRP A 130 -9.45 -13.45 4.42
N PHE A 131 -10.21 -12.45 4.84
CA PHE A 131 -10.99 -11.63 3.92
C PHE A 131 -10.09 -10.93 2.88
N LEU A 132 -8.95 -10.38 3.29
CA LEU A 132 -7.96 -9.79 2.39
C LEU A 132 -7.39 -10.80 1.39
N ARG A 133 -7.15 -12.04 1.81
CA ARG A 133 -6.71 -13.13 0.91
C ARG A 133 -7.76 -13.44 -0.15
N ILE A 134 -9.03 -13.55 0.25
CA ILE A 134 -10.13 -13.85 -0.67
C ILE A 134 -10.25 -12.73 -1.71
N LEU A 135 -10.20 -11.47 -1.28
CA LEU A 135 -10.22 -10.32 -2.21
C LEU A 135 -9.03 -10.34 -3.18
N TYR A 136 -7.84 -10.65 -2.69
CA TYR A 136 -6.64 -10.76 -3.53
C TYR A 136 -6.77 -11.87 -4.58
N ILE A 137 -7.22 -13.07 -4.17
CA ILE A 137 -7.43 -14.20 -5.09
C ILE A 137 -8.51 -13.86 -6.12
N ALA A 138 -9.63 -13.27 -5.68
CA ALA A 138 -10.72 -12.88 -6.56
C ALA A 138 -10.27 -11.84 -7.61
N SER A 139 -9.44 -10.86 -7.21
CA SER A 139 -8.90 -9.86 -8.13
C SER A 139 -7.89 -10.44 -9.11
N VAL A 140 -7.03 -11.38 -8.68
CA VAL A 140 -6.14 -12.11 -9.60
C VAL A 140 -6.95 -12.96 -10.58
N MET A 141 -7.95 -13.71 -10.11
CA MET A 141 -8.82 -14.51 -10.96
C MET A 141 -9.58 -13.66 -11.98
N TYR A 142 -10.13 -12.51 -11.56
CA TYR A 142 -10.80 -11.59 -12.47
C TYR A 142 -9.87 -11.15 -13.62
N VAL A 143 -8.64 -10.78 -13.30
CA VAL A 143 -7.65 -10.39 -14.31
C VAL A 143 -7.25 -11.56 -15.22
N LEU A 144 -7.22 -12.79 -14.73
CA LEU A 144 -6.88 -13.97 -15.55
C LEU A 144 -8.04 -14.45 -16.44
N LEU A 145 -9.29 -14.30 -15.99
CA LEU A 145 -10.48 -14.78 -16.69
C LEU A 145 -11.02 -13.78 -17.71
N PHE A 146 -10.84 -12.48 -17.47
CA PHE A 146 -11.35 -11.40 -18.32
C PHE A 146 -10.25 -10.69 -19.11
N ARG A 147 -9.11 -11.36 -19.30
CA ARG A 147 -8.02 -10.94 -20.18
C ARG A 147 -7.85 -11.96 -21.29
#